data_AF-K5WIC5-F1
#
_entry.id   AF-K5WIC5-F1
#
_cell.length_a   1.000
_cell.length_b   1.000
_cell.length_c   1.000
_cell.angle_alpha   90.00
_cell.angle_beta   90.00
_cell.angle_gamma   90.00
#
_symmetry.space_group_name_H-M   'P 1'
#
loop_
_entity.id
_entity.type
_entity.pdbx_description
1 polymer ?
#
loop_
_entity_poly.entity_id
_entity_poly.type
_entity_poly.pdbx_seq_one_letter_code
_entity_poly.pdbx_strand_id
1 'polypeptide(L)'
;MARSSPHDKSVRLWDASTGACLQSLSIDKDKGVDELAFSPDGSRFYIKLFYSCSIYDTETYTHIEDVDAVSWAMSRQGDRIVTTTETDKARVKVWNATTGQELLAINEGQTQPGLVTFSPDGGEVLLTCEANETVSIYDSWTGQLRRTLRPSNIPRFVMYSPDGKHVVFVDEHKGVEVYGGKSGAFVGKVEGYGDNAKCHAAQLLPDGQTLLLHHSIGGPRGDDRHVHLYNIRDLVRIR
;
A
#
# COMPACT_ATOMS: atom_id res chain seq x y z
N MET A 1 -11.03 -3.36 -17.39
CA MET A 1 -9.77 -3.96 -16.88
C MET A 1 -8.60 -3.13 -17.36
N ALA A 2 -7.53 -2.96 -16.58
CA ALA A 2 -6.33 -2.20 -16.94
C ALA A 2 -5.08 -3.02 -16.62
N ARG A 3 -4.02 -2.88 -17.42
CA ARG A 3 -2.77 -3.64 -17.31
C ARG A 3 -1.67 -2.83 -17.97
N SER A 4 -0.57 -2.66 -17.25
CA SER A 4 0.71 -2.24 -17.82
C SER A 4 1.55 -3.49 -18.12
N SER A 5 2.41 -3.40 -19.12
CA SER A 5 3.48 -4.37 -19.33
C SER A 5 4.81 -3.69 -19.01
N PRO A 6 5.75 -4.34 -18.31
CA PRO A 6 7.07 -3.77 -18.02
C PRO A 6 7.85 -3.34 -19.28
N HIS A 7 7.47 -3.88 -20.45
CA HIS A 7 8.09 -3.59 -21.74
C HIS A 7 7.20 -2.79 -22.69
N ASP A 8 5.88 -2.78 -22.47
CA ASP A 8 4.94 -1.96 -23.25
C ASP A 8 4.71 -0.68 -22.44
N LYS A 9 5.28 0.43 -22.91
CA LYS A 9 5.25 1.75 -22.25
C LYS A 9 3.88 2.42 -22.36
N SER A 10 2.85 1.60 -22.23
CA SER A 10 1.46 1.98 -22.37
C SER A 10 0.63 1.33 -21.30
N VAL A 11 -0.36 2.08 -20.83
CA VAL A 11 -1.47 1.51 -20.08
C VAL A 11 -2.60 1.33 -21.06
N ARG A 12 -3.05 0.09 -21.18
CA ARG A 12 -4.19 -0.24 -22.02
C ARG A 12 -5.41 -0.52 -21.14
N LEU A 13 -6.56 -0.11 -21.65
CA LEU A 13 -7.86 -0.27 -21.02
C LEU A 13 -8.70 -1.18 -21.90
N TRP A 14 -9.34 -2.17 -21.28
CA TRP A 14 -10.19 -3.14 -21.95
C TRP A 14 -11.57 -3.20 -21.32
N ASP A 15 -12.56 -3.44 -22.18
CA ASP A 15 -13.88 -3.85 -21.77
C ASP A 15 -13.82 -5.28 -21.23
N ALA A 16 -14.31 -5.48 -20.01
CA ALA A 16 -14.20 -6.77 -19.33
C ALA A 16 -15.15 -7.83 -19.89
N SER A 17 -16.25 -7.43 -20.55
CA SER A 17 -17.28 -8.34 -21.06
C SER A 17 -16.96 -8.87 -22.46
N THR A 18 -16.35 -8.02 -23.29
CA THR A 18 -16.03 -8.29 -24.69
C THR A 18 -14.55 -8.58 -24.91
N GLY A 19 -13.68 -8.16 -23.98
CA GLY A 19 -12.23 -8.20 -24.15
C GLY A 19 -11.69 -7.16 -25.13
N ALA A 20 -12.52 -6.27 -25.66
CA ALA A 20 -12.11 -5.25 -26.61
C ALA A 20 -11.19 -4.22 -25.94
N CYS A 21 -10.11 -3.83 -26.63
CA CYS A 21 -9.24 -2.74 -26.20
C CYS A 21 -9.97 -1.41 -26.45
N LEU A 22 -10.31 -0.70 -25.37
CA LEU A 22 -11.00 0.58 -25.40
C LEU A 22 -10.03 1.73 -25.66
N GLN A 23 -8.86 1.71 -25.01
CA GLN A 23 -7.88 2.79 -25.12
C GLN A 23 -6.45 2.29 -24.88
N SER A 24 -5.48 2.99 -25.47
CA SER A 24 -4.06 2.81 -25.21
C SER A 24 -3.41 4.16 -24.89
N LEU A 25 -3.00 4.34 -23.64
CA LEU A 25 -2.39 5.56 -23.13
C LEU A 25 -0.87 5.39 -23.13
N SER A 26 -0.16 6.25 -23.85
CA SER A 26 1.31 6.28 -23.81
C SER A 26 1.75 6.96 -22.51
N ILE A 27 2.51 6.23 -21.70
CA ILE A 27 3.12 6.77 -20.49
C ILE A 27 4.52 7.28 -20.86
N ASP A 28 4.97 8.36 -20.23
CA ASP A 28 6.31 8.89 -20.45
C ASP A 28 7.38 7.80 -20.22
N LYS A 29 8.36 7.75 -21.12
CA LYS A 29 9.25 6.61 -21.33
C LYS A 29 10.20 6.34 -20.17
N ASP A 30 10.39 7.34 -19.32
CA ASP A 30 11.28 7.33 -18.17
C ASP A 30 10.54 7.07 -16.85
N LYS A 31 9.20 7.04 -16.89
CA LYS A 31 8.34 6.80 -15.73
C LYS A 31 7.70 5.41 -15.86
N GLY A 32 8.27 4.42 -15.16
CA GLY A 32 7.65 3.09 -15.09
C GLY A 32 6.30 3.12 -14.37
N VAL A 33 5.35 2.31 -14.82
CA VAL A 33 4.04 2.12 -14.18
C VAL A 33 4.17 1.03 -13.13
N ASP A 34 3.85 1.37 -11.90
CA ASP A 34 3.96 0.46 -10.75
C ASP A 34 2.58 -0.11 -10.37
N GLU A 35 1.50 0.68 -10.45
CA GLU A 35 0.16 0.24 -10.04
C GLU A 35 -0.98 0.99 -10.77
N LEU A 36 -2.18 0.38 -10.80
CA LEU A 36 -3.39 0.92 -11.41
C LEU A 36 -4.61 0.72 -10.48
N ALA A 37 -5.46 1.74 -10.33
CA ALA A 37 -6.75 1.61 -9.65
C ALA A 37 -7.86 2.42 -10.31
N PHE A 38 -9.10 2.10 -9.97
CA PHE A 38 -10.31 2.81 -10.38
C PHE A 38 -11.02 3.39 -9.17
N SER A 39 -11.67 4.54 -9.31
CA SER A 39 -12.61 5.01 -8.30
C SER A 39 -13.82 4.06 -8.22
N PRO A 40 -14.52 4.00 -7.06
CA PRO A 40 -15.68 3.12 -6.86
C PRO A 40 -16.84 3.38 -7.81
N ASP A 41 -17.06 4.65 -8.15
CA ASP A 41 -18.07 5.07 -9.11
C ASP A 41 -17.62 4.82 -10.57
N GLY A 42 -16.39 4.33 -10.76
CA GLY A 42 -15.79 4.06 -12.06
C GLY A 42 -15.49 5.32 -12.87
N SER A 43 -15.72 6.53 -12.35
CA SER A 43 -15.56 7.78 -13.08
C SER A 43 -14.09 8.19 -13.26
N ARG A 44 -13.18 7.64 -12.45
CA ARG A 44 -11.74 7.91 -12.49
C ARG A 44 -10.92 6.63 -12.52
N PHE A 45 -9.72 6.74 -13.08
CA PHE A 45 -8.66 5.77 -12.85
C PHE A 45 -7.32 6.47 -12.60
N TYR A 46 -6.47 5.78 -11.87
CA TYR A 46 -5.20 6.29 -11.36
C TYR A 46 -4.08 5.41 -11.89
N ILE A 47 -3.00 6.06 -12.35
CA ILE A 47 -1.79 5.39 -12.78
C ILE A 47 -0.66 5.81 -11.85
N LYS A 48 -0.17 4.87 -11.04
CA LYS A 48 1.00 5.10 -10.20
C LYS A 48 2.27 4.98 -11.04
N LEU A 49 3.05 6.05 -11.01
CA LEU A 49 4.41 6.14 -11.53
C LEU A 49 5.39 6.19 -10.35
N PHE A 50 6.69 6.02 -10.62
CA PHE A 50 7.71 5.94 -9.57
C PHE A 50 7.72 7.11 -8.56
N TYR A 51 7.39 8.34 -8.99
CA TYR A 51 7.41 9.54 -8.14
C TYR A 51 6.13 10.36 -8.23
N SER A 52 5.11 9.86 -8.93
CA SER A 52 3.88 10.60 -9.16
C SER A 52 2.71 9.66 -9.43
N CYS A 53 1.49 10.15 -9.27
CA CYS A 53 0.26 9.46 -9.62
C CYS A 53 -0.49 10.34 -10.61
N SER A 54 -0.82 9.79 -11.78
CA SER A 54 -1.61 10.49 -12.79
C SER A 54 -3.08 10.09 -12.68
N ILE A 55 -3.96 11.08 -12.66
CA ILE A 55 -5.42 10.92 -12.55
C ILE A 55 -6.05 11.11 -13.93
N TYR A 56 -6.98 10.23 -14.29
CA TYR A 56 -7.68 10.27 -15.56
C TYR A 56 -9.19 10.11 -15.38
N ASP A 57 -9.95 10.67 -16.33
CA ASP A 57 -11.37 10.43 -16.49
C ASP A 57 -11.62 9.11 -17.24
N THR A 58 -12.47 8.23 -16.70
CA THR A 58 -12.68 6.89 -17.29
C THR A 58 -13.56 6.89 -18.54
N GLU A 59 -14.42 7.91 -18.71
CA GLU A 59 -15.34 7.98 -19.85
C GLU A 59 -14.63 8.54 -21.09
N THR A 60 -13.84 9.59 -20.89
CA THR A 60 -13.14 10.32 -21.96
C THR A 60 -11.68 9.91 -22.13
N TYR A 61 -11.12 9.19 -21.15
CA TYR A 61 -9.70 8.81 -21.06
C TYR A 61 -8.73 10.00 -21.05
N THR A 62 -9.20 11.18 -20.67
CA THR A 62 -8.37 12.38 -20.61
C THR A 62 -7.63 12.46 -19.28
N HIS A 63 -6.38 12.93 -19.33
CA HIS A 63 -5.61 13.30 -18.15
C HIS A 63 -6.26 14.48 -17.44
N ILE A 64 -6.35 14.41 -16.12
CA ILE A 64 -6.91 15.45 -15.26
C ILE A 64 -5.77 16.18 -14.53
N GLU A 65 -4.94 15.43 -13.80
CA GLU A 65 -3.91 15.99 -12.93
C GLU A 65 -2.80 14.97 -12.62
N ASP A 66 -1.60 15.47 -12.31
CA ASP A 66 -0.49 14.69 -11.75
C ASP A 66 -0.25 15.08 -10.30
N VAL A 67 -0.19 14.09 -9.41
CA VAL A 67 0.08 14.27 -7.98
C VAL A 67 1.43 13.66 -7.65
N ASP A 68 2.38 14.44 -7.12
CA ASP A 68 3.64 13.89 -6.60
C ASP A 68 3.35 12.90 -5.47
N ALA A 69 3.82 11.67 -5.62
CA ALA A 69 3.50 10.57 -4.72
C ALA A 69 4.65 9.55 -4.65
N VAL A 70 5.26 9.41 -3.48
CA VAL A 70 6.23 8.36 -3.14
C VAL A 70 5.50 7.07 -2.77
N SER A 71 4.41 7.19 -2.01
CA SER A 71 3.50 6.09 -1.70
C SER A 71 2.05 6.57 -1.81
N TRP A 72 1.13 5.64 -2.02
CA TRP A 72 -0.30 5.95 -2.00
C TRP A 72 -1.12 4.71 -1.63
N ALA A 73 -2.36 4.95 -1.23
CA ALA A 73 -3.36 3.92 -1.09
C ALA A 73 -4.77 4.47 -1.34
N MET A 74 -5.65 3.59 -1.80
CA MET A 74 -7.08 3.88 -1.88
C MET A 74 -7.78 3.33 -0.63
N SER A 75 -8.72 4.10 -0.09
CA SER A 75 -9.63 3.63 0.94
C SER A 75 -10.45 2.44 0.42
N ARG A 76 -10.88 1.52 1.30
CA ARG A 76 -11.67 0.36 0.85
C ARG A 76 -13.01 0.75 0.22
N GLN A 77 -13.58 1.87 0.66
CA GLN A 77 -14.78 2.45 0.07
C GLN A 77 -14.50 3.17 -1.24
N GLY A 78 -13.22 3.39 -1.54
CA GLY A 78 -12.61 4.13 -2.65
C GLY A 78 -13.06 5.56 -2.84
N ASP A 79 -13.73 6.14 -1.86
CA ASP A 79 -14.11 7.55 -1.85
C ASP A 79 -12.92 8.48 -1.59
N ARG A 80 -11.85 7.95 -0.99
CA ARG A 80 -10.60 8.68 -0.70
C ARG A 80 -9.35 7.97 -1.18
N ILE A 81 -8.35 8.77 -1.54
CA ILE A 81 -6.96 8.38 -1.79
C ILE A 81 -6.08 9.09 -0.78
N VAL A 82 -5.03 8.42 -0.32
CA VAL A 82 -3.96 9.04 0.45
C VAL A 82 -2.66 8.94 -0.34
N THR A 83 -1.87 10.00 -0.38
CA THR A 83 -0.54 10.04 -0.98
C THR A 83 0.48 10.56 0.02
N THR A 84 1.73 10.16 -0.15
CA THR A 84 2.88 10.76 0.54
C THR A 84 3.81 11.44 -0.45
N THR A 85 4.37 12.60 -0.08
CA THR A 85 5.30 13.36 -0.92
C THR A 85 6.56 13.73 -0.13
N GLU A 86 7.69 13.74 -0.82
CA GLU A 86 8.98 14.18 -0.23
C GLU A 86 9.22 15.70 -0.37
N THR A 87 8.52 16.35 -1.30
CA THR A 87 8.80 17.72 -1.75
C THR A 87 7.94 18.77 -1.05
N ASP A 88 6.76 18.39 -0.55
CA ASP A 88 5.83 19.32 0.07
C ASP A 88 6.04 19.43 1.60
N LYS A 89 5.62 20.56 2.19
CA LYS A 89 5.59 20.76 3.64
C LYS A 89 4.61 19.77 4.30
N ALA A 90 3.49 19.52 3.63
CA ALA A 90 2.53 18.50 3.97
C ALA A 90 2.89 17.18 3.29
N ARG A 91 3.58 16.32 4.05
CA ARG A 91 4.12 15.05 3.55
C ARG A 91 3.07 13.99 3.32
N VAL A 92 1.85 14.16 3.84
CA VAL A 92 0.71 13.27 3.56
C VAL A 92 -0.49 14.10 3.16
N LYS A 93 -1.15 13.69 2.07
CA LYS A 93 -2.38 14.32 1.60
C LYS A 93 -3.46 13.28 1.41
N VAL A 94 -4.68 13.62 1.79
CA VAL A 94 -5.88 12.84 1.54
C VAL A 94 -6.73 13.58 0.52
N TRP A 95 -7.18 12.88 -0.50
CA TRP A 95 -7.88 13.39 -1.67
C TRP A 95 -9.25 12.74 -1.78
N ASN A 96 -10.21 13.48 -2.31
CA ASN A 96 -11.45 12.90 -2.80
C ASN A 96 -11.13 12.15 -4.10
N ALA A 97 -11.43 10.86 -4.13
CA ALA A 97 -11.12 10.03 -5.28
C ALA A 97 -11.89 10.51 -6.53
N THR A 98 -13.19 10.76 -6.41
CA THR A 98 -14.03 11.17 -7.54
C THR A 98 -13.65 12.56 -8.09
N THR A 99 -13.49 13.56 -7.23
CA THR A 99 -13.29 14.95 -7.66
C THR A 99 -11.83 15.32 -7.84
N GLY A 100 -10.89 14.55 -7.29
CA GLY A 100 -9.47 14.90 -7.24
C GLY A 100 -9.14 16.02 -6.23
N GLN A 101 -10.12 16.54 -5.50
CA GLN A 101 -9.89 17.64 -4.57
C GLN A 101 -9.12 17.18 -3.31
N GLU A 102 -8.14 17.98 -2.89
CA GLU A 102 -7.47 17.80 -1.61
C GLU A 102 -8.49 17.99 -0.47
N LEU A 103 -8.62 17.00 0.41
CA LEU A 103 -9.53 17.01 1.56
C LEU A 103 -8.81 17.32 2.87
N LEU A 104 -7.56 16.85 3.01
CA LEU A 104 -6.78 16.99 4.23
C LEU A 104 -5.28 16.93 3.90
N ALA A 105 -4.51 17.75 4.60
CA ALA A 105 -3.05 17.75 4.58
C ALA A 105 -2.54 17.47 6.00
N ILE A 106 -1.68 16.45 6.16
CA ILE A 106 -1.07 16.08 7.44
C ILE A 106 0.42 16.43 7.40
N ASN A 107 0.84 17.33 8.29
CA ASN A 107 2.22 17.76 8.44
C ASN A 107 2.93 16.88 9.46
N GLU A 108 3.69 15.88 8.99
CA GLU A 108 4.38 14.93 9.87
C GLU A 108 5.76 15.39 10.39
N GLY A 109 6.15 16.65 10.15
CA GLY A 109 7.49 17.14 10.49
C GLY A 109 8.53 16.83 9.41
N GLN A 110 9.80 16.70 9.80
CA GLN A 110 10.96 16.67 8.90
C GLN A 110 11.46 15.27 8.53
N THR A 111 10.64 14.23 8.69
CA THR A 111 11.06 12.84 8.40
C THR A 111 10.61 12.39 7.01
N GLN A 112 11.40 11.52 6.38
CA GLN A 112 11.04 10.91 5.10
C GLN A 112 9.86 9.95 5.27
N PRO A 113 8.73 10.19 4.57
CA PRO A 113 7.58 9.30 4.65
C PRO A 113 7.89 7.99 3.92
N GLY A 114 7.51 6.87 4.53
CA GLY A 114 7.57 5.55 3.91
C GLY A 114 6.25 5.18 3.25
N LEU A 115 5.75 3.99 3.60
CA LEU A 115 4.51 3.41 3.10
C LEU A 115 3.30 4.04 3.76
N VAL A 116 2.23 4.25 2.99
CA VAL A 116 0.96 4.77 3.49
C VAL A 116 -0.20 3.83 3.17
N THR A 117 -1.15 3.67 4.09
CA THR A 117 -2.35 2.87 3.85
C THR A 117 -3.54 3.31 4.69
N PHE A 118 -4.75 3.04 4.22
CA PHE A 118 -5.96 3.21 5.02
C PHE A 118 -6.24 1.99 5.89
N SER A 119 -6.78 2.24 7.06
CA SER A 119 -7.54 1.23 7.80
C SER A 119 -8.77 0.75 7.00
N PRO A 120 -9.29 -0.46 7.24
CA PRO A 120 -10.37 -1.03 6.43
C PRO A 120 -11.70 -0.27 6.51
N ASP A 121 -11.96 0.41 7.64
CA ASP A 121 -13.11 1.29 7.81
C ASP A 121 -12.89 2.69 7.19
N GLY A 122 -11.68 2.95 6.68
CA GLY A 122 -11.27 4.21 6.09
C GLY A 122 -11.10 5.34 7.10
N GLY A 123 -11.30 5.10 8.40
CA GLY A 123 -11.29 6.15 9.42
C GLY A 123 -9.89 6.62 9.81
N GLU A 124 -8.88 5.79 9.57
CA GLU A 124 -7.49 6.03 9.94
C GLU A 124 -6.55 5.85 8.75
N VAL A 125 -5.51 6.67 8.70
CA VAL A 125 -4.36 6.54 7.80
C VAL A 125 -3.16 6.09 8.63
N LEU A 126 -2.51 5.02 8.19
CA LEU A 126 -1.24 4.55 8.73
C LEU A 126 -0.12 5.02 7.82
N LEU A 127 0.93 5.57 8.44
CA LEU A 127 2.15 5.99 7.77
C LEU A 127 3.36 5.35 8.46
N THR A 128 4.19 4.67 7.69
CA THR A 128 5.51 4.23 8.17
C THR A 128 6.53 5.34 7.98
N CYS A 129 7.47 5.44 8.89
CA CYS A 129 8.59 6.37 8.80
C CYS A 129 9.89 5.57 8.93
N GLU A 130 10.61 5.44 7.82
CA GLU A 130 11.80 4.59 7.74
C GLU A 130 12.94 5.13 8.62
N ALA A 131 13.11 6.46 8.66
CA ALA A 131 14.24 7.10 9.35
C ALA A 131 14.25 6.93 10.88
N ASN A 132 13.10 6.63 11.49
CA ASN A 132 12.97 6.50 12.95
C ASN A 132 12.27 5.21 13.38
N GLU A 133 12.06 4.26 12.46
CA GLU A 133 11.41 2.96 12.69
C GLU A 133 10.06 3.08 13.40
N THR A 134 9.33 4.16 13.13
CA THR A 134 8.00 4.38 13.71
C THR A 134 6.89 4.22 12.68
N VAL A 135 5.71 3.91 13.19
CA VAL A 135 4.48 3.88 12.41
C VAL A 135 3.47 4.77 13.09
N SER A 136 3.15 5.89 12.46
CA SER A 136 2.14 6.83 12.94
C SER A 136 0.76 6.46 12.38
N ILE A 137 -0.26 6.55 13.21
CA ILE A 137 -1.65 6.34 12.80
C ILE A 137 -2.41 7.63 13.06
N TYR A 138 -2.94 8.21 11.99
CA TYR A 138 -3.70 9.45 11.99
C TYR A 138 -5.19 9.19 11.81
N ASP A 139 -5.99 10.08 12.36
CA ASP A 139 -7.37 10.25 11.96
C ASP A 139 -7.43 10.79 10.52
N SER A 140 -8.10 10.07 9.63
CA SER A 140 -8.13 10.40 8.20
C SER A 140 -8.96 11.64 7.83
N TRP A 141 -9.76 12.17 8.77
CA TRP A 141 -10.64 13.31 8.55
C TRP A 141 -10.09 14.59 9.15
N THR A 142 -9.41 14.46 10.29
CA THR A 142 -8.89 15.60 11.06
C THR A 142 -7.38 15.75 10.97
N GLY A 143 -6.66 14.71 10.55
CA GLY A 143 -5.20 14.68 10.50
C GLY A 143 -4.54 14.58 11.89
N GLN A 144 -5.30 14.34 12.95
CA GLN A 144 -4.76 14.22 14.29
C GLN A 144 -4.07 12.86 14.50
N LEU A 145 -2.87 12.89 15.10
CA LEU A 145 -2.16 11.68 15.50
C LEU A 145 -2.98 10.94 16.57
N ARG A 146 -3.38 9.71 16.29
CA ARG A 146 -4.12 8.85 17.22
C ARG A 146 -3.18 7.92 17.98
N ARG A 147 -2.22 7.30 17.28
CA ARG A 147 -1.32 6.28 17.85
C ARG A 147 0.04 6.32 17.16
N THR A 148 1.06 5.89 17.88
CA THR A 148 2.39 5.60 17.31
C THR A 148 2.76 4.18 17.71
N LEU A 149 3.04 3.34 16.72
CA LEU A 149 3.57 2.00 16.90
C LEU A 149 5.07 2.02 16.64
N ARG A 150 5.79 1.11 17.30
CA ARG A 150 7.22 0.90 17.10
C ARG A 150 7.45 -0.59 16.85
N PRO A 151 7.27 -1.04 15.59
CA PRO A 151 7.74 -2.35 15.18
C PRO A 151 9.24 -2.48 15.43
N SER A 152 9.73 -3.68 15.68
CA SER A 152 11.16 -3.85 15.98
C SER A 152 12.07 -3.61 14.78
N ASN A 153 11.52 -3.48 13.56
CA ASN A 153 12.24 -3.32 12.31
C ASN A 153 11.44 -2.51 11.29
N ILE A 154 12.10 -2.08 10.21
CA ILE A 154 11.49 -1.33 9.11
C ILE A 154 10.61 -2.26 8.27
N PRO A 155 9.28 -2.11 8.28
CA PRO A 155 8.43 -2.97 7.49
C PRO A 155 8.57 -2.66 6.00
N ARG A 156 8.80 -3.71 5.21
CA ARG A 156 8.74 -3.64 3.74
C ARG A 156 7.29 -3.69 3.24
N PHE A 157 6.40 -4.34 3.97
CA PHE A 157 4.96 -4.37 3.67
C PHE A 157 4.14 -4.08 4.93
N VAL A 158 3.02 -3.38 4.75
CA VAL A 158 2.04 -3.12 5.82
C VAL A 158 0.64 -3.43 5.32
N MET A 159 -0.13 -4.15 6.12
CA MET A 159 -1.49 -4.55 5.75
C MET A 159 -2.41 -4.59 6.96
N TYR A 160 -3.62 -4.07 6.82
CA TYR A 160 -4.69 -4.35 7.77
C TYR A 160 -5.41 -5.65 7.43
N SER A 161 -5.90 -6.35 8.45
CA SER A 161 -6.88 -7.41 8.23
C SER A 161 -8.18 -6.84 7.67
N PRO A 162 -8.91 -7.56 6.77
CA PRO A 162 -10.17 -7.09 6.22
C PRO A 162 -11.20 -6.65 7.26
N ASP A 163 -11.17 -7.24 8.46
CA ASP A 163 -12.04 -6.94 9.60
C ASP A 163 -11.48 -5.85 10.55
N GLY A 164 -10.31 -5.29 10.25
CA GLY A 164 -9.65 -4.23 11.02
C GLY A 164 -9.11 -4.65 12.39
N LYS A 165 -9.20 -5.94 12.76
CA LYS A 165 -8.72 -6.42 14.06
C LYS A 165 -7.20 -6.44 14.18
N HIS A 166 -6.50 -6.61 13.07
CA HIS A 166 -5.05 -6.72 13.04
C HIS A 166 -4.44 -5.75 12.05
N VAL A 167 -3.22 -5.30 12.37
CA VAL A 167 -2.29 -4.71 11.42
C VAL A 167 -1.02 -5.55 11.44
N VAL A 168 -0.52 -5.89 10.25
CA VAL A 168 0.62 -6.78 10.04
C VAL A 168 1.74 -5.98 9.39
N PHE A 169 2.91 -6.05 10.00
CA PHE A 169 4.16 -5.46 9.54
C PHE A 169 5.08 -6.59 9.11
N VAL A 170 5.51 -6.57 7.85
CA VAL A 170 6.37 -7.61 7.28
C VAL A 170 7.70 -6.96 6.92
N ASP A 171 8.76 -7.38 7.60
CA ASP A 171 10.14 -7.03 7.26
C ASP A 171 10.64 -7.96 6.14
N GLU A 172 11.54 -7.44 5.30
CA GLU A 172 12.12 -8.20 4.19
C GLU A 172 12.89 -9.44 4.66
N HIS A 173 13.56 -9.37 5.82
CA HIS A 173 14.48 -10.40 6.31
C HIS A 173 14.10 -10.96 7.67
N LYS A 174 13.56 -10.12 8.55
CA LYS A 174 13.48 -10.39 9.99
C LYS A 174 12.15 -10.99 10.44
N GLY A 175 11.18 -11.04 9.54
CA GLY A 175 9.91 -11.74 9.75
C GLY A 175 8.71 -10.81 9.82
N VAL A 176 7.73 -11.19 10.64
CA VAL A 176 6.41 -10.56 10.70
C VAL A 176 6.07 -10.17 12.12
N GLU A 177 5.54 -8.97 12.31
CA GLU A 177 4.95 -8.54 13.56
C GLU A 177 3.47 -8.21 13.37
N VAL A 178 2.64 -8.63 14.32
CA VAL A 178 1.19 -8.42 14.31
C VAL A 178 0.81 -7.59 15.51
N TYR A 179 -0.02 -6.56 15.28
CA TYR A 179 -0.58 -5.70 16.30
C TYR A 179 -2.10 -5.66 16.19
N GLY A 180 -2.79 -5.29 17.27
CA GLY A 180 -4.22 -5.02 17.25
C GLY A 180 -4.50 -3.73 16.46
N GLY A 181 -5.36 -3.79 15.45
CA GLY A 181 -5.57 -2.67 14.52
C GLY A 181 -6.06 -1.38 15.19
N LYS A 182 -6.99 -1.48 16.15
CA LYS A 182 -7.49 -0.32 16.92
C LYS A 182 -6.73 -0.07 18.21
N SER A 183 -6.33 -1.12 18.93
CA SER A 183 -5.63 -0.97 20.20
C SER A 183 -4.17 -0.55 20.04
N GLY A 184 -3.53 -0.92 18.92
CA GLY A 184 -2.09 -0.80 18.74
C GLY A 184 -1.28 -1.75 19.64
N ALA A 185 -1.92 -2.69 20.32
CA ALA A 185 -1.23 -3.62 21.22
C ALA A 185 -0.50 -4.69 20.40
N PHE A 186 0.72 -5.04 20.80
CA PHE A 186 1.45 -6.17 20.20
C PHE A 186 0.68 -7.48 20.43
N VAL A 187 0.48 -8.24 19.36
CA VAL A 187 -0.26 -9.51 19.36
C VAL A 187 0.69 -10.70 19.29
N GLY A 188 1.71 -10.64 18.44
CA GLY A 188 2.68 -11.71 18.25
C GLY A 188 3.62 -11.45 17.07
N LYS A 189 4.64 -12.29 16.92
CA LYS A 189 5.60 -12.22 15.82
C LYS A 189 5.97 -13.60 15.27
N VAL A 190 6.35 -13.62 14.00
CA VAL A 190 7.12 -14.71 13.38
C VAL A 190 8.53 -14.19 13.22
N GLU A 191 9.51 -14.87 13.81
CA GLU A 191 10.91 -14.57 13.56
C GLU A 191 11.36 -15.24 12.25
N GLY A 192 12.05 -14.47 11.40
CA GLY A 192 12.91 -14.89 10.28
C GLY A 192 12.48 -16.09 9.42
N TYR A 193 12.47 -15.93 8.10
CA TYR A 193 12.11 -17.01 7.18
C TYR A 193 13.21 -18.06 6.94
N GLY A 194 14.29 -18.04 7.74
CA GLY A 194 15.53 -18.80 7.57
C GLY A 194 16.72 -17.90 7.24
N ASP A 195 17.94 -18.42 7.38
CA ASP A 195 19.16 -17.68 7.03
C ASP A 195 19.15 -17.30 5.54
N ASN A 196 19.49 -16.04 5.25
CA ASN A 196 19.53 -15.48 3.90
C ASN A 196 18.18 -15.46 3.15
N ALA A 197 17.07 -15.50 3.88
CA ALA A 197 15.75 -15.42 3.30
C ALA A 197 15.29 -13.97 3.04
N LYS A 198 14.52 -13.77 1.97
CA LYS A 198 13.99 -12.46 1.56
C LYS A 198 12.51 -12.56 1.21
N CYS A 199 11.67 -11.76 1.86
CA CYS A 199 10.25 -11.66 1.54
C CYS A 199 10.03 -10.68 0.37
N HIS A 200 9.44 -11.20 -0.71
CA HIS A 200 9.16 -10.44 -1.94
C HIS A 200 7.72 -9.97 -2.03
N ALA A 201 6.80 -10.68 -1.38
CA ALA A 201 5.40 -10.31 -1.34
C ALA A 201 4.73 -10.87 -0.09
N ALA A 202 3.80 -10.09 0.44
CA ALA A 202 2.94 -10.50 1.54
C ALA A 202 1.48 -10.18 1.17
N GLN A 203 0.57 -11.08 1.54
CA GLN A 203 -0.86 -10.87 1.35
C GLN A 203 -1.65 -11.47 2.50
N LEU A 204 -2.57 -10.70 3.08
CA LEU A 204 -3.56 -11.26 3.99
C LEU A 204 -4.78 -11.76 3.20
N LEU A 205 -5.20 -12.99 3.50
CA LEU A 205 -6.36 -13.59 2.87
C LEU A 205 -7.68 -12.94 3.38
N PRO A 206 -8.78 -13.06 2.61
CA PRO A 206 -10.07 -12.48 2.98
C PRO A 206 -10.63 -12.93 4.33
N ASP A 207 -10.18 -14.08 4.83
CA ASP A 207 -10.55 -14.59 6.17
C ASP A 207 -10.00 -13.73 7.32
N GLY A 208 -9.03 -12.84 7.04
CA GLY A 208 -8.37 -11.97 8.00
C GLY A 208 -7.51 -12.69 9.05
N GLN A 209 -7.26 -13.98 8.86
CA GLN A 209 -6.51 -14.82 9.79
C GLN A 209 -5.31 -15.48 9.13
N THR A 210 -5.31 -15.61 7.80
CA THR A 210 -4.25 -16.29 7.07
C THR A 210 -3.37 -15.30 6.34
N LEU A 211 -2.07 -15.35 6.59
CA LEU A 211 -1.04 -14.56 5.93
C LEU A 211 -0.28 -15.45 4.94
N LEU A 212 -0.25 -15.04 3.68
CA LEU A 212 0.53 -15.65 2.62
C LEU A 212 1.82 -14.84 2.43
N LEU A 213 2.96 -15.50 2.57
CA LEU A 213 4.27 -14.90 2.35
C LEU A 213 4.99 -15.61 1.20
N HIS A 214 5.49 -14.82 0.26
CA HIS A 214 6.38 -15.28 -0.79
C HIS A 214 7.80 -14.85 -0.43
N HIS A 215 8.67 -15.82 -0.21
CA HIS A 215 10.07 -15.55 0.12
C HIS A 215 11.02 -16.39 -0.70
N SER A 216 12.23 -15.89 -0.95
CA SER A 216 13.32 -16.71 -1.47
C SER A 216 14.32 -17.02 -0.37
N ILE A 217 14.93 -18.20 -0.41
CA ILE A 217 16.10 -18.53 0.40
C ILE A 217 17.30 -18.54 -0.52
N GLY A 218 18.25 -17.64 -0.29
CA GLY A 218 19.44 -17.55 -1.12
C GLY A 218 20.41 -18.69 -0.83
N GLY A 219 20.61 -19.58 -1.81
CA GLY A 219 21.57 -20.68 -1.76
C GLY A 219 22.68 -20.58 -2.80
N PRO A 220 23.75 -21.39 -2.69
CA PRO A 220 24.89 -21.37 -3.63
C PRO A 220 24.55 -21.74 -5.09
N ARG A 221 23.30 -22.17 -5.38
CA ARG A 221 22.80 -22.50 -6.72
C ARG A 221 21.71 -21.56 -7.25
N GLY A 222 21.40 -20.48 -6.52
CA GLY A 222 20.33 -19.54 -6.84
C GLY A 222 19.30 -19.42 -5.71
N ASP A 223 18.31 -18.55 -5.92
CA ASP A 223 17.22 -18.26 -4.98
C ASP A 223 16.08 -19.26 -5.17
N ASP A 224 15.87 -20.15 -4.19
CA ASP A 224 14.70 -21.03 -4.16
C ASP A 224 13.50 -20.25 -3.61
N ARG A 225 12.43 -20.14 -4.41
CA ARG A 225 11.21 -19.42 -4.01
C ARG A 225 10.24 -20.34 -3.30
N HIS A 226 9.82 -19.91 -2.12
CA HIS A 226 8.88 -20.60 -1.27
C HIS A 226 7.65 -19.73 -1.01
N VAL A 227 6.52 -20.41 -0.78
CA VAL A 227 5.28 -19.80 -0.35
C VAL A 227 4.91 -20.41 1.00
N HIS A 228 4.72 -19.57 2.01
CA HIS A 228 4.34 -20.00 3.35
C HIS A 228 2.99 -19.39 3.75
N LEU A 229 2.19 -20.19 4.46
CA LEU A 229 0.92 -19.79 5.01
C LEU A 229 1.05 -19.76 6.54
N TYR A 230 0.80 -18.61 7.14
CA TYR A 230 0.78 -18.43 8.58
C TYR A 230 -0.64 -18.12 9.05
N ASN A 231 -1.10 -18.79 10.10
CA ASN A 231 -2.33 -18.41 10.77
C ASN A 231 -2.00 -17.45 11.91
N ILE A 232 -2.54 -16.24 11.86
CA ILE A 232 -2.34 -15.19 12.87
C ILE A 232 -2.72 -15.69 14.27
N ARG A 233 -3.74 -16.55 14.41
CA ARG A 233 -4.16 -17.09 15.72
C ARG A 233 -3.08 -17.94 16.37
N ASP A 234 -2.29 -18.64 15.56
CA ASP A 234 -1.22 -19.50 16.06
C ASP A 234 -0.03 -18.66 16.49
N LEU A 235 0.16 -17.48 15.89
CA LEU A 235 1.17 -16.49 16.32
C LEU A 235 0.90 -15.90 17.70
N VAL A 236 -0.38 -15.80 18.10
CA VAL A 236 -0.78 -15.27 19.42
C VAL A 236 -0.38 -16.21 20.57
N ARG A 237 -0.11 -17.48 20.27
CA ARG A 237 0.11 -18.52 21.28
C ARG A 237 1.57 -18.72 21.68
N ILE A 238 2.52 -18.13 20.94
CA ILE A 238 3.95 -18.18 21.27
C ILE A 238 4.27 -16.93 22.09
N ARG A 239 4.09 -17.01 23.40
CA ARG A 239 4.54 -16.01 24.39
C ARG A 239 5.76 -16.52 25.13
#